data_AF-G9NSY0-F1
#
_entry.id   AF-G9NSY0-F1
#
_cell.length_a   1.000
_cell.length_b   1.000
_cell.length_c   1.000
_cell.angle_alpha   90.00
_cell.angle_beta   90.00
_cell.angle_gamma   90.00
#
_symmetry.space_group_name_H-M   'P 1'
#
loop_
_entity.id
_entity.type
_entity.pdbx_description
1 polymer ?
#
loop_
_entity_poly.entity_id
_entity_poly.type
_entity_poly.pdbx_seq_one_letter_code
_entity_poly.pdbx_strand_id
1 'polypeptide(L)'
;MESDSLAAETAVASEEFQHGSNNEPSHSQADSEWLQIILHVDGSLLPGFDFGYIRSMATNDSPGLRVEILARPGTLAVPLLLMRLRLKCGETWNPFAIIAVPVSKNQSPLLAHVLEVSNTTAMKAFFTIPSTYISSTTVMDPTHGLDFDLMRLGLPDPQHDSAPSRPSTFVCPQIDQIVWIYSEAKAGEVIVEYPSSFWRQIHRQSMATRTIANRIKSMLSPESPESPIRFWITFPFYQEWRRDWRIIFGDEHKESPYGRVAGEYHQADNTPNHPFRSLLTPLPDSEWIAKENDKEEYGTDATGLPTAYLMAVNMRTVQNAMPDIGTLVEIDLSVAQGYFKIPKPPQTPSHIRKIAVEVQGVIGTAENKVQNAADEIRTRLSVIRDKEGIAQEVAPLISELYVETAAKGLMPYINKLSNKAKAKLPSGPEDAQRWVDALEIASQLRARGGENDNTHVKRIAKWVKSQGVVVRTLKRSKFGEPFLGCRLDPPCDIPAEVALFHLEVPKQPDWPHGFKRPPLRIAIPKVVPTDGSPMDAYKTKDFLFAKKAETVEVECLEIRVVDNLKLDPIESDQLEATSRKIAIAITTKD
;
A
#
# COMPACT_ATOMS: atom_id res chain seq x y z
N MET A 1 -85.32 25.06 20.76
CA MET A 1 -85.68 24.02 21.74
C MET A 1 -84.51 23.05 21.77
N GLU A 2 -83.84 23.02 22.92
CA GLU A 2 -82.93 21.98 23.45
C GLU A 2 -81.70 21.58 22.61
N SER A 3 -80.46 21.96 23.02
CA SER A 3 -79.51 21.22 23.89
C SER A 3 -79.20 19.80 23.38
N ASP A 4 -77.97 19.28 23.34
CA ASP A 4 -76.69 19.68 23.89
C ASP A 4 -75.54 18.99 23.11
N SER A 5 -74.35 19.52 23.34
CA SER A 5 -73.00 19.06 22.97
C SER A 5 -72.67 17.56 23.14
N LEU A 6 -71.77 17.01 22.30
CA LEU A 6 -70.38 16.64 22.67
C LEU A 6 -69.64 15.80 21.61
N ALA A 7 -68.35 16.16 21.50
CA ALA A 7 -67.16 15.33 21.28
C ALA A 7 -66.82 14.73 19.91
N ALA A 8 -65.51 14.81 19.65
CA ALA A 8 -64.77 14.63 18.42
C ALA A 8 -64.12 13.25 18.30
N GLU A 9 -63.33 13.11 17.23
CA GLU A 9 -62.58 11.94 16.72
C GLU A 9 -63.48 11.00 15.89
N THR A 10 -63.12 10.56 14.68
CA THR A 10 -61.79 10.12 14.21
C THR A 10 -61.71 10.23 12.67
N ALA A 11 -60.48 10.38 12.18
CA ALA A 11 -60.08 10.40 10.78
C ALA A 11 -60.41 9.13 10.00
N VAL A 12 -60.90 9.23 8.74
CA VAL A 12 -60.65 8.28 7.64
C VAL A 12 -60.85 8.97 6.27
N ALA A 13 -59.91 8.70 5.35
CA ALA A 13 -60.00 8.75 3.88
C ALA A 13 -60.20 10.08 3.15
N SER A 14 -59.18 10.49 2.37
CA SER A 14 -59.32 10.53 0.90
C SER A 14 -57.95 10.55 0.18
N GLU A 15 -57.80 9.57 -0.72
CA GLU A 15 -57.19 9.62 -2.06
C GLU A 15 -55.66 9.66 -2.24
N GLU A 16 -55.16 8.48 -2.60
CA GLU A 16 -53.90 8.14 -3.24
C GLU A 16 -53.76 8.81 -4.62
N PHE A 17 -52.75 9.66 -4.78
CA PHE A 17 -52.17 9.97 -6.09
C PHE A 17 -50.84 9.22 -6.23
N GLN A 18 -50.78 8.32 -7.21
CA GLN A 18 -49.59 7.61 -7.63
C GLN A 18 -48.54 8.59 -8.19
N HIS A 19 -47.43 8.73 -7.47
CA HIS A 19 -46.17 9.15 -8.08
C HIS A 19 -45.21 7.97 -8.05
N GLY A 20 -44.98 7.41 -9.24
CA GLY A 20 -43.98 6.39 -9.48
C GLY A 20 -42.60 6.92 -9.13
N SER A 21 -41.99 6.32 -8.11
CA SER A 21 -40.59 6.52 -7.77
C SER A 21 -39.73 5.95 -8.89
N ASN A 22 -39.19 6.82 -9.74
CA ASN A 22 -37.94 6.56 -10.44
C ASN A 22 -36.84 6.51 -9.38
N ASN A 23 -36.63 5.34 -8.79
CA ASN A 23 -35.39 5.03 -8.10
C ASN A 23 -34.35 4.72 -9.19
N GLU A 24 -33.66 5.75 -9.66
CA GLU A 24 -32.31 5.54 -10.20
C GLU A 24 -31.47 4.93 -9.06
N PRO A 25 -30.87 3.75 -9.24
CA PRO A 25 -30.01 3.18 -8.23
C PRO A 25 -28.80 4.09 -8.02
N SER A 26 -28.63 4.57 -6.80
CA SER A 26 -27.49 5.40 -6.39
C SER A 26 -26.17 4.67 -6.65
N HIS A 27 -25.35 5.26 -7.52
CA HIS A 27 -24.02 4.81 -7.91
C HIS A 27 -23.00 4.87 -6.75
N SER A 28 -23.04 3.90 -5.83
CA SER A 28 -21.96 3.67 -4.85
C SER A 28 -21.52 2.20 -4.75
N GLN A 29 -21.89 1.35 -5.72
CA GLN A 29 -21.34 0.00 -5.86
C GLN A 29 -20.19 0.01 -6.88
N ALA A 30 -18.98 0.25 -6.40
CA ALA A 30 -17.74 -0.13 -7.09
C ALA A 30 -16.75 -0.77 -6.11
N ASP A 31 -17.27 -1.49 -5.10
CA ASP A 31 -16.55 -2.63 -4.53
C ASP A 31 -16.59 -3.73 -5.60
N SER A 32 -15.67 -3.68 -6.56
CA SER A 32 -15.61 -4.70 -7.61
C SER A 32 -15.31 -6.04 -6.96
N GLU A 33 -16.33 -6.89 -6.85
CA GLU A 33 -16.20 -8.27 -6.43
C GLU A 33 -15.17 -8.98 -7.31
N TRP A 34 -14.33 -9.82 -6.68
CA TRP A 34 -13.38 -10.65 -7.40
C TRP A 34 -14.14 -11.62 -8.31
N LEU A 35 -13.87 -11.59 -9.61
CA LEU A 35 -14.50 -12.48 -10.57
C LEU A 35 -13.73 -13.80 -10.66
N GLN A 36 -14.41 -14.93 -10.53
CA GLN A 36 -13.77 -16.24 -10.71
C GLN A 36 -13.57 -16.54 -12.20
N ILE A 37 -12.38 -17.02 -12.57
CA ILE A 37 -11.99 -17.24 -13.96
C ILE A 37 -11.31 -18.60 -14.19
N ILE A 38 -11.28 -19.01 -15.45
CA ILE A 38 -10.34 -19.99 -15.97
C ILE A 38 -9.17 -19.24 -16.61
N LEU A 39 -7.95 -19.62 -16.25
CA LEU A 39 -6.72 -18.96 -16.69
C LEU A 39 -5.84 -19.94 -17.47
N HIS A 40 -5.41 -19.51 -18.66
CA HIS A 40 -4.32 -20.13 -19.41
C HIS A 40 -3.12 -19.20 -19.43
N VAL A 41 -1.93 -19.78 -19.37
CA VAL A 41 -0.65 -19.09 -19.52
C VAL A 41 0.09 -19.72 -20.70
N ASP A 42 0.48 -18.90 -21.67
CA ASP A 42 1.13 -19.31 -22.92
C ASP A 42 0.36 -20.42 -23.67
N GLY A 43 -0.96 -20.27 -23.73
CA GLY A 43 -1.88 -21.21 -24.37
C GLY A 43 -2.11 -22.50 -23.58
N SER A 44 -1.44 -22.68 -22.44
CA SER A 44 -1.61 -23.86 -21.59
C SER A 44 -2.55 -23.57 -20.43
N LEU A 45 -3.59 -24.39 -20.26
CA LEU A 45 -4.47 -24.33 -19.10
C LEU A 45 -3.66 -24.57 -17.82
N LEU A 46 -3.81 -23.71 -16.80
CA LEU A 46 -3.10 -23.91 -15.54
C LEU A 46 -3.46 -25.27 -14.90
N PRO A 47 -2.50 -26.02 -14.35
CA PRO A 47 -2.76 -27.29 -13.69
C PRO A 47 -3.57 -27.11 -12.40
N GLY A 48 -4.36 -28.12 -12.04
CA GLY A 48 -5.06 -28.17 -10.75
C GLY A 48 -6.52 -27.71 -10.77
N PHE A 49 -7.07 -27.23 -11.90
CA PHE A 49 -8.51 -27.02 -11.99
C PHE A 49 -9.25 -28.38 -11.95
N ASP A 50 -10.33 -28.42 -11.18
CA ASP A 50 -11.28 -29.54 -11.23
C ASP A 50 -12.08 -29.52 -12.54
N PHE A 51 -12.46 -30.69 -13.05
CA PHE A 51 -13.28 -30.76 -14.26
C PHE A 51 -14.68 -30.20 -14.04
N GLY A 52 -15.26 -30.35 -12.84
CA GLY A 52 -16.50 -29.66 -12.46
C GLY A 52 -16.34 -28.14 -12.44
N TYR A 53 -15.19 -27.63 -11.98
CA TYR A 53 -14.88 -26.20 -12.02
C TYR A 53 -14.80 -25.67 -13.46
N ILE A 54 -14.14 -26.42 -14.36
CA ILE A 54 -14.05 -26.05 -15.78
C ILE A 54 -15.44 -26.13 -16.44
N ARG A 55 -16.19 -27.21 -16.23
CA ARG A 55 -17.55 -27.39 -16.80
C ARG A 55 -18.51 -26.28 -16.38
N SER A 56 -18.41 -25.86 -15.12
CA SER A 56 -19.21 -24.76 -14.57
C SER A 56 -18.64 -23.38 -14.89
N MET A 57 -17.53 -23.27 -15.61
CA MET A 57 -16.87 -22.00 -15.92
C MET A 57 -16.61 -21.17 -14.66
N ALA A 58 -15.98 -21.80 -13.67
CA ALA A 58 -15.57 -21.16 -12.42
C ALA A 58 -16.72 -20.66 -11.52
N THR A 59 -17.95 -21.18 -11.68
CA THR A 59 -19.07 -20.82 -10.78
C THR A 59 -19.23 -21.75 -9.58
N ASN A 60 -18.66 -22.96 -9.62
CA ASN A 60 -18.80 -23.95 -8.54
C ASN A 60 -17.65 -23.89 -7.51
N ASP A 61 -17.92 -24.25 -6.24
CA ASP A 61 -16.89 -24.43 -5.20
C ASP A 61 -16.15 -25.77 -5.29
N SER A 62 -15.72 -26.13 -6.51
CA SER A 62 -14.95 -27.36 -6.73
C SER A 62 -13.57 -27.31 -6.07
N PRO A 63 -13.01 -28.46 -5.64
CA PRO A 63 -11.68 -28.52 -5.05
C PRO A 63 -10.57 -28.26 -6.09
N GLY A 64 -9.38 -27.88 -5.63
CA GLY A 64 -8.21 -27.67 -6.49
C GLY A 64 -7.81 -26.20 -6.61
N LEU A 65 -7.49 -25.78 -7.84
CA LEU A 65 -7.12 -24.42 -8.20
C LEU A 65 -8.38 -23.57 -8.41
N ARG A 66 -8.39 -22.40 -7.75
CA ARG A 66 -9.29 -21.29 -8.03
C ARG A 66 -8.45 -20.09 -8.45
N VAL A 67 -8.94 -19.38 -9.47
CA VAL A 67 -8.35 -18.11 -9.90
C VAL A 67 -9.43 -17.04 -9.84
N GLU A 68 -9.11 -15.96 -9.15
CA GLU A 68 -9.95 -14.78 -8.97
C GLU A 68 -9.26 -13.61 -9.72
N ILE A 69 -10.01 -12.75 -10.41
CA ILE A 69 -9.48 -11.59 -11.13
C ILE A 69 -10.19 -10.31 -10.71
N LEU A 70 -9.43 -9.21 -10.72
CA LEU A 70 -9.89 -7.87 -10.41
C LEU A 70 -9.21 -6.87 -11.34
N ALA A 71 -10.02 -6.09 -12.07
CA ALA A 71 -9.57 -4.93 -12.84
C ALA A 71 -9.64 -3.67 -11.98
N ARG A 72 -8.52 -2.97 -11.76
CA ARG A 72 -8.50 -1.75 -10.95
C ARG A 72 -7.50 -0.69 -11.46
N PRO A 73 -7.64 0.59 -11.06
CA PRO A 73 -6.60 1.58 -11.30
C PRO A 73 -5.34 1.21 -10.50
N GLY A 74 -4.17 1.28 -11.13
CA GLY A 74 -2.87 1.15 -10.44
C GLY A 74 -2.41 2.47 -9.81
N THR A 75 -1.32 2.43 -9.04
CA THR A 75 -0.73 3.56 -8.29
C THR A 75 -0.31 4.75 -9.16
N LEU A 76 -0.14 4.57 -10.47
CA LEU A 76 0.18 5.62 -11.44
C LEU A 76 -0.92 5.84 -12.49
N ALA A 77 -2.18 5.54 -12.15
CA ALA A 77 -3.33 5.54 -13.07
C ALA A 77 -3.18 4.56 -14.27
N VAL A 78 -2.20 3.65 -14.21
CA VAL A 78 -2.07 2.54 -15.15
C VAL A 78 -3.10 1.47 -14.79
N PRO A 79 -4.03 1.09 -15.69
CA PRO A 79 -4.95 0.00 -15.41
C PRO A 79 -4.17 -1.28 -15.09
N LEU A 80 -4.57 -1.95 -14.01
CA LEU A 80 -3.90 -3.14 -13.49
C LEU A 80 -4.89 -4.30 -13.48
N LEU A 81 -4.46 -5.42 -14.05
CA LEU A 81 -5.12 -6.71 -13.91
C LEU A 81 -4.50 -7.47 -12.75
N LEU A 82 -5.26 -7.65 -11.66
CA LEU A 82 -4.82 -8.39 -10.50
C LEU A 82 -5.48 -9.76 -10.50
N MET A 83 -4.69 -10.83 -10.48
CA MET A 83 -5.16 -12.21 -10.42
C MET A 83 -4.68 -12.86 -9.13
N ARG A 84 -5.58 -13.46 -8.37
CA ARG A 84 -5.28 -14.18 -7.13
C ARG A 84 -5.50 -15.67 -7.34
N LEU A 85 -4.45 -16.45 -7.16
CA LEU A 85 -4.47 -17.90 -7.33
C LEU A 85 -4.54 -18.55 -5.94
N ARG A 86 -5.54 -19.43 -5.76
CA ARG A 86 -5.83 -20.10 -4.50
C ARG A 86 -5.89 -21.60 -4.71
N LEU A 87 -5.38 -22.36 -3.75
CA LEU A 87 -5.49 -23.83 -3.71
C LEU A 87 -6.30 -24.26 -2.50
N LYS A 88 -7.30 -25.12 -2.72
CA LYS A 88 -8.06 -25.74 -1.64
C LYS A 88 -7.19 -26.81 -0.96
N CYS A 89 -6.85 -26.60 0.31
CA CYS A 89 -6.09 -27.54 1.14
C CYS A 89 -6.97 -27.93 2.33
N GLY A 90 -7.52 -29.15 2.32
CA GLY A 90 -8.63 -29.53 3.19
C GLY A 90 -9.86 -28.67 2.89
N GLU A 91 -10.47 -28.07 3.90
CA GLU A 91 -11.62 -27.18 3.76
C GLU A 91 -11.24 -25.71 3.51
N THR A 92 -9.94 -25.39 3.48
CA THR A 92 -9.47 -24.01 3.45
C THR A 92 -8.89 -23.60 2.11
N TRP A 93 -9.24 -22.41 1.64
CA TRP A 93 -8.71 -21.81 0.42
C TRP A 93 -7.48 -20.95 0.70
N ASN A 94 -6.31 -21.44 0.32
CA ASN A 94 -5.04 -20.78 0.63
C ASN A 94 -4.51 -20.02 -0.60
N PRO A 95 -4.31 -18.69 -0.53
CA PRO A 95 -3.65 -17.96 -1.61
C PRO A 95 -2.18 -18.36 -1.68
N PHE A 96 -1.70 -18.68 -2.89
CA PHE A 96 -0.30 -19.06 -3.09
C PHE A 96 0.44 -18.23 -4.14
N ALA A 97 -0.28 -17.50 -4.99
CA ALA A 97 0.31 -16.53 -5.90
C ALA A 97 -0.66 -15.37 -6.15
N ILE A 98 -0.12 -14.17 -6.27
CA ILE A 98 -0.85 -12.97 -6.72
C ILE A 98 -0.09 -12.43 -7.93
N ILE A 99 -0.76 -12.27 -9.06
CA ILE A 99 -0.18 -11.81 -10.31
C ILE A 99 -0.76 -10.43 -10.61
N ALA A 100 0.09 -9.45 -10.84
CA ALA A 100 -0.29 -8.11 -11.25
C ALA A 100 0.27 -7.82 -12.64
N VAL A 101 -0.63 -7.57 -13.60
CA VAL A 101 -0.30 -7.33 -15.01
C VAL A 101 -0.65 -5.88 -15.36
N PRO A 102 0.35 -5.00 -15.59
CA PRO A 102 0.12 -3.61 -15.96
C PRO A 102 -0.32 -3.50 -17.42
N VAL A 103 -1.59 -3.16 -17.65
CA VAL A 103 -2.20 -3.18 -18.99
C VAL A 103 -1.65 -2.08 -19.91
N SER A 104 -1.31 -0.91 -19.37
CA SER A 104 -0.86 0.24 -20.21
C SER A 104 0.50 0.05 -20.86
N LYS A 105 1.28 -0.94 -20.41
CA LYS A 105 2.62 -1.24 -20.94
C LYS A 105 2.62 -2.38 -21.97
N ASN A 106 1.47 -3.02 -22.16
CA ASN A 106 1.33 -4.09 -23.13
C ASN A 106 1.58 -3.56 -24.55
N GLN A 107 2.40 -4.27 -25.31
CA GLN A 107 2.68 -3.91 -26.71
C GLN A 107 1.44 -4.11 -27.61
N SER A 108 0.51 -4.96 -27.17
CA SER A 108 -0.74 -5.24 -27.87
C SER A 108 -1.94 -4.83 -27.02
N PRO A 109 -2.98 -4.22 -27.61
CA PRO A 109 -4.22 -3.95 -26.90
C PRO A 109 -4.84 -5.27 -26.43
N LEU A 110 -5.56 -5.22 -25.31
CA LEU A 110 -6.33 -6.37 -24.85
C LEU A 110 -7.43 -6.67 -25.86
N LEU A 111 -7.52 -7.94 -26.26
CA LEU A 111 -8.57 -8.41 -27.15
C LEU A 111 -9.61 -9.13 -26.32
N ALA A 112 -10.88 -8.83 -26.56
CA ALA A 112 -11.98 -9.51 -25.91
C ALA A 112 -13.02 -9.98 -26.92
N HIS A 113 -13.40 -11.25 -26.80
CA HIS A 113 -14.40 -11.87 -27.66
C HIS A 113 -15.44 -12.58 -26.81
N VAL A 114 -16.69 -12.51 -27.25
CA VAL A 114 -17.75 -13.39 -26.76
C VAL A 114 -17.77 -14.59 -27.69
N LEU A 115 -17.64 -15.79 -27.11
CA LEU A 115 -17.62 -17.05 -27.85
C LEU A 115 -18.84 -17.87 -27.46
N GLU A 116 -19.55 -18.38 -28.44
CA GLU A 116 -20.60 -19.37 -28.20
C GLU A 116 -19.97 -20.75 -27.92
N VAL A 117 -20.45 -21.43 -26.88
CA VAL A 117 -19.99 -22.78 -26.52
C VAL A 117 -20.39 -23.81 -27.59
N SER A 118 -21.39 -23.48 -28.43
CA SER A 118 -21.75 -24.21 -29.65
C SER A 118 -20.58 -24.30 -30.66
N ASN A 119 -19.60 -23.38 -30.60
CA ASN A 119 -18.41 -23.41 -31.45
C ASN A 119 -17.41 -24.47 -30.95
N THR A 120 -17.67 -25.72 -31.32
CA THR A 120 -16.89 -26.89 -30.90
C THR A 120 -15.40 -26.80 -31.26
N THR A 121 -15.04 -26.13 -32.36
CA THR A 121 -13.62 -25.95 -32.75
C THR A 121 -12.89 -25.03 -31.77
N ALA A 122 -13.48 -23.87 -31.44
CA ALA A 122 -12.92 -22.96 -30.45
C ALA A 122 -12.88 -23.61 -29.06
N MET A 123 -13.97 -24.25 -28.63
CA MET A 123 -14.03 -24.92 -27.33
C MET A 123 -12.98 -26.03 -27.21
N LYS A 124 -12.77 -26.84 -28.26
CA LYS A 124 -11.69 -27.84 -28.27
C LYS A 124 -10.33 -27.20 -28.17
N ALA A 125 -10.08 -26.06 -28.80
CA ALA A 125 -8.80 -25.36 -28.66
C ALA A 125 -8.54 -24.91 -27.21
N PHE A 126 -9.55 -24.41 -26.51
CA PHE A 126 -9.40 -23.90 -25.14
C PHE A 126 -9.44 -24.98 -24.05
N PHE A 127 -10.27 -26.01 -24.21
CA PHE A 127 -10.60 -26.97 -23.15
C PHE A 127 -10.23 -28.42 -23.50
N THR A 128 -9.29 -28.62 -24.42
CA THR A 128 -8.62 -29.90 -24.59
C THR A 128 -7.55 -30.05 -23.52
N ILE A 129 -7.79 -30.95 -22.58
CA ILE A 129 -6.89 -31.18 -21.46
C ILE A 129 -5.77 -32.13 -21.88
N PRO A 130 -4.49 -31.71 -21.80
CA PRO A 130 -3.38 -32.58 -22.19
C PRO A 130 -3.32 -33.79 -21.26
N SER A 131 -2.82 -34.93 -21.76
CA SER A 131 -2.66 -36.14 -20.94
C SER A 131 -1.66 -35.97 -19.78
N THR A 132 -0.85 -34.91 -19.81
CA THR A 132 0.08 -34.52 -18.73
C THR A 132 -0.54 -33.54 -17.73
N TYR A 133 -1.85 -33.29 -17.84
CA TYR A 133 -2.58 -32.42 -16.93
C TYR A 133 -2.76 -33.08 -15.57
N ILE A 134 -2.54 -32.31 -14.51
CA ILE A 134 -2.73 -32.74 -13.14
C ILE A 134 -4.06 -32.15 -12.69
N SER A 135 -5.10 -32.97 -12.65
CA SER A 135 -6.42 -32.57 -12.14
C SER A 135 -6.45 -32.63 -10.60
N SER A 136 -7.34 -31.88 -9.97
CA SER A 136 -7.54 -31.93 -8.51
C SER A 136 -8.33 -33.17 -8.05
N THR A 137 -9.08 -33.83 -8.92
CA THR A 137 -9.84 -35.05 -8.57
C THR A 137 -8.95 -36.24 -8.24
N THR A 138 -7.73 -36.28 -8.77
CA THR A 138 -6.70 -37.26 -8.37
C THR A 138 -6.07 -36.98 -7.00
N VAL A 139 -6.51 -35.94 -6.28
CA VAL A 139 -5.81 -35.39 -5.10
C VAL A 139 -6.60 -35.53 -3.80
N MET A 140 -7.93 -35.61 -3.85
CA MET A 140 -8.79 -35.46 -2.66
C MET A 140 -9.33 -36.76 -2.07
N ASP A 141 -9.05 -37.92 -2.67
CA ASP A 141 -9.42 -39.21 -2.09
C ASP A 141 -8.20 -40.12 -1.86
N PRO A 142 -7.61 -40.14 -0.65
CA PRO A 142 -6.52 -41.05 -0.32
C PRO A 142 -6.96 -42.52 -0.23
N THR A 143 -8.27 -42.84 -0.26
CA THR A 143 -8.78 -44.22 -0.26
C THR A 143 -8.93 -44.82 -1.65
N HIS A 144 -9.01 -44.01 -2.71
CA HIS A 144 -8.97 -44.47 -4.11
C HIS A 144 -7.57 -44.45 -4.74
N GLY A 145 -6.52 -44.12 -3.98
CA GLY A 145 -5.13 -44.02 -4.44
C GLY A 145 -4.39 -45.33 -4.75
N LEU A 146 -5.02 -46.51 -4.57
CA LEU A 146 -4.37 -47.80 -4.84
C LEU A 146 -4.10 -48.05 -6.33
N ASP A 147 -4.86 -47.44 -7.24
CA ASP A 147 -4.66 -47.64 -8.68
C ASP A 147 -3.42 -46.91 -9.24
N PHE A 148 -2.99 -45.82 -8.60
CA PHE A 148 -1.80 -45.08 -9.04
C PHE A 148 -0.48 -45.67 -8.54
N ASP A 149 -0.49 -46.38 -7.40
CA ASP A 149 0.70 -47.06 -6.89
C ASP A 149 1.03 -48.34 -7.68
N LEU A 150 0.03 -48.98 -8.31
CA LEU A 150 0.26 -50.13 -9.20
C LEU A 150 1.06 -49.74 -10.46
N MET A 151 0.82 -48.56 -11.02
CA MET A 151 1.60 -48.02 -12.16
C MET A 151 3.04 -47.65 -11.79
N ARG A 152 3.33 -47.40 -10.51
CA ARG A 152 4.67 -47.03 -10.02
C ARG A 152 5.51 -48.24 -9.58
N LEU A 153 4.89 -49.37 -9.29
CA LEU A 153 5.55 -50.63 -8.90
C LEU A 153 6.10 -51.45 -10.08
N GLY A 154 5.96 -50.97 -11.33
CA GLY A 154 6.58 -51.60 -12.50
C GLY A 154 6.04 -53.00 -12.81
N LEU A 155 4.86 -53.35 -12.33
CA LEU A 155 4.20 -54.59 -12.68
C LEU A 155 3.63 -54.47 -14.10
N PRO A 156 3.97 -55.39 -15.02
CA PRO A 156 3.45 -55.36 -16.38
C PRO A 156 1.95 -55.64 -16.36
N ASP A 157 1.18 -54.77 -17.01
CA ASP A 157 -0.23 -54.97 -17.29
C ASP A 157 -0.39 -56.20 -18.21
N PRO A 158 -1.01 -57.31 -17.78
CA PRO A 158 -0.94 -58.57 -18.53
C PRO A 158 -1.73 -58.60 -19.84
N GLN A 159 -2.49 -57.56 -20.19
CA GLN A 159 -3.31 -57.57 -21.40
C GLN A 159 -3.51 -56.16 -21.97
N HIS A 160 -2.58 -55.66 -22.80
CA HIS A 160 -2.93 -54.85 -23.98
C HIS A 160 -1.70 -54.50 -24.86
N ASP A 161 -1.46 -55.31 -25.89
CA ASP A 161 -0.55 -55.03 -27.02
C ASP A 161 -1.23 -54.11 -28.06
N SER A 162 -1.62 -52.93 -27.63
CA SER A 162 -2.06 -51.87 -28.55
C SER A 162 -1.66 -50.54 -27.94
N ALA A 163 -0.71 -49.83 -28.55
CA ALA A 163 -0.33 -48.50 -28.11
C ALA A 163 -1.60 -47.63 -27.97
N PRO A 164 -2.03 -47.29 -26.74
CA PRO A 164 -3.25 -46.52 -26.59
C PRO A 164 -2.91 -45.09 -26.99
N SER A 165 -3.52 -44.63 -28.08
CA SER A 165 -3.62 -43.20 -28.34
C SER A 165 -4.32 -42.59 -27.13
N ARG A 166 -3.54 -41.97 -26.24
CA ARG A 166 -4.06 -41.44 -24.97
C ARG A 166 -5.15 -40.43 -25.30
N PRO A 167 -6.41 -40.65 -24.91
CA PRO A 167 -7.50 -39.76 -25.28
C PRO A 167 -7.32 -38.44 -24.54
N SER A 168 -7.01 -37.36 -25.27
CA SER A 168 -7.15 -36.01 -24.74
C SER A 168 -8.60 -35.82 -24.35
N THR A 169 -8.86 -35.47 -23.08
CA THR A 169 -10.24 -35.31 -22.60
C THR A 169 -10.69 -33.90 -22.92
N PHE A 170 -11.65 -33.77 -23.83
CA PHE A 170 -12.32 -32.51 -24.09
C PHE A 170 -13.36 -32.25 -22.99
N VAL A 171 -13.30 -31.09 -22.35
CA VAL A 171 -14.28 -30.67 -21.34
C VAL A 171 -15.13 -29.55 -21.90
N CYS A 172 -16.41 -29.83 -22.13
CA CYS A 172 -17.35 -28.83 -22.63
C CYS A 172 -17.94 -28.02 -21.45
N PRO A 173 -17.87 -26.68 -21.48
CA PRO A 173 -18.64 -25.82 -20.59
C PRO A 173 -20.15 -26.11 -20.64
N GLN A 174 -20.87 -25.90 -19.53
CA GLN A 174 -22.32 -26.07 -19.41
C GLN A 174 -23.13 -24.78 -19.62
N ILE A 175 -22.49 -23.73 -20.10
CA ILE A 175 -23.11 -22.43 -20.37
C ILE A 175 -23.16 -22.15 -21.87
N ASP A 176 -23.99 -21.19 -22.29
CA ASP A 176 -24.17 -20.92 -23.72
C ASP A 176 -23.06 -20.05 -24.32
N GLN A 177 -22.56 -19.09 -23.53
CA GLN A 177 -21.58 -18.09 -23.98
C GLN A 177 -20.51 -17.86 -22.90
N ILE A 178 -19.27 -17.72 -23.37
CA ILE A 178 -18.12 -17.33 -22.55
C ILE A 178 -17.55 -16.00 -23.05
N VAL A 179 -16.95 -15.23 -22.15
CA VAL A 179 -16.07 -14.11 -22.49
C VAL A 179 -14.65 -14.62 -22.42
N TRP A 180 -13.88 -14.36 -23.48
CA TRP A 180 -12.46 -14.64 -23.59
C TRP A 180 -11.70 -13.33 -23.76
N ILE A 181 -10.70 -13.10 -22.90
CA ILE A 181 -9.80 -11.94 -22.94
C ILE A 181 -8.37 -12.43 -23.14
N TYR A 182 -7.69 -11.85 -24.13
CA TYR A 182 -6.26 -12.09 -24.42
C TYR A 182 -5.43 -10.91 -23.95
N SER A 183 -4.43 -11.17 -23.10
CA SER A 183 -3.42 -10.22 -22.66
C SER A 183 -2.02 -10.73 -22.96
N GLU A 184 -1.15 -9.85 -23.43
CA GLU A 184 0.27 -10.13 -23.62
C GLU A 184 1.09 -9.05 -22.92
N ALA A 185 1.95 -9.45 -21.98
CA ALA A 185 2.84 -8.57 -21.24
C ALA A 185 4.28 -9.08 -21.34
N LYS A 186 5.28 -8.21 -21.10
CA LYS A 186 6.65 -8.68 -20.91
C LYS A 186 6.78 -9.34 -19.54
N ALA A 187 7.51 -10.43 -19.47
CA ALA A 187 7.78 -11.14 -18.23
C ALA A 187 8.31 -10.23 -17.10
N GLY A 188 9.25 -9.33 -17.42
CA GLY A 188 9.83 -8.39 -16.47
C GLY A 188 8.88 -7.29 -15.99
N GLU A 189 7.73 -7.13 -16.63
CA GLU A 189 6.68 -6.18 -16.25
C GLU A 189 5.57 -6.84 -15.41
N VAL A 190 5.46 -8.17 -15.46
CA VAL A 190 4.52 -8.92 -14.63
C VAL A 190 5.10 -9.07 -13.23
N ILE A 191 4.37 -8.58 -12.23
CA ILE A 191 4.74 -8.74 -10.83
C ILE A 191 4.02 -9.97 -10.30
N VAL A 192 4.79 -10.94 -9.79
CA VAL A 192 4.24 -12.13 -9.15
C VAL A 192 4.69 -12.17 -7.70
N GLU A 193 3.73 -12.02 -6.79
CA GLU A 193 3.94 -12.17 -5.37
C GLU A 193 3.61 -13.61 -4.93
N TYR A 194 4.49 -14.18 -4.11
CA TYR A 194 4.35 -15.53 -3.55
C TYR A 194 4.19 -15.43 -2.02
N PRO A 195 2.95 -15.45 -1.48
CA PRO A 195 2.71 -15.28 -0.05
C PRO A 195 3.53 -16.25 0.82
N SER A 196 4.33 -15.68 1.74
CA SER A 196 5.28 -16.47 2.53
C SER A 196 4.59 -17.50 3.44
N SER A 197 3.36 -17.21 3.88
CA SER A 197 2.52 -18.10 4.70
C SER A 197 2.30 -19.46 4.03
N PHE A 198 1.92 -19.47 2.75
CA PHE A 198 1.73 -20.70 1.98
C PHE A 198 3.07 -21.38 1.67
N TRP A 199 4.05 -20.62 1.16
CA TRP A 199 5.30 -21.20 0.65
C TRP A 199 6.22 -21.73 1.76
N ARG A 200 6.19 -21.16 2.97
CA ARG A 200 6.89 -21.76 4.12
C ARG A 200 6.33 -23.13 4.49
N GLN A 201 5.03 -23.34 4.29
CA GLN A 201 4.33 -24.58 4.63
C GLN A 201 4.20 -25.55 3.45
N ILE A 202 4.70 -25.19 2.26
CA ILE A 202 4.49 -25.99 1.04
C ILE A 202 4.96 -27.43 1.20
N HIS A 203 6.06 -27.66 1.94
CA HIS A 203 6.60 -29.00 2.19
C HIS A 203 5.66 -29.90 3.02
N ARG A 204 4.72 -29.30 3.78
CA ARG A 204 3.68 -29.98 4.57
C ARG A 204 2.41 -30.26 3.76
N GLN A 205 2.27 -29.68 2.57
CA GLN A 205 1.12 -29.89 1.70
C GLN A 205 1.23 -31.24 0.98
N SER A 206 0.09 -31.70 0.46
CA SER A 206 0.03 -32.93 -0.34
C SER A 206 1.01 -32.86 -1.53
N MET A 207 1.51 -34.02 -1.99
CA MET A 207 2.41 -34.07 -3.15
C MET A 207 1.82 -33.39 -4.39
N ALA A 208 0.50 -33.55 -4.60
CA ALA A 208 -0.16 -32.93 -5.74
C ALA A 208 -0.30 -31.42 -5.59
N THR A 209 -0.67 -30.90 -4.42
CA THR A 209 -0.70 -29.46 -4.14
C THR A 209 0.68 -28.83 -4.39
N ARG A 210 1.75 -29.48 -3.89
CA ARG A 210 3.13 -29.06 -4.15
C ARG A 210 3.45 -29.04 -5.64
N THR A 211 3.06 -30.10 -6.37
CA THR A 211 3.33 -30.22 -7.80
C THR A 211 2.60 -29.15 -8.61
N ILE A 212 1.32 -28.90 -8.30
CA ILE A 212 0.51 -27.84 -8.92
C ILE A 212 1.14 -26.47 -8.67
N ALA A 213 1.39 -26.12 -7.41
CA ALA A 213 1.96 -24.83 -7.04
C ALA A 213 3.34 -24.59 -7.69
N ASN A 214 4.23 -25.59 -7.66
CA ASN A 214 5.55 -25.51 -8.27
C ASN A 214 5.49 -25.39 -9.80
N ARG A 215 4.57 -26.12 -10.45
CA ARG A 215 4.41 -26.05 -11.91
C ARG A 215 3.87 -24.69 -12.34
N ILE A 216 2.89 -24.15 -11.63
CA ILE A 216 2.37 -22.79 -11.88
C ILE A 216 3.48 -21.76 -11.65
N LYS A 217 4.22 -21.86 -10.54
CA LYS A 217 5.37 -20.99 -10.26
C LYS A 217 6.40 -21.01 -11.39
N SER A 218 6.71 -22.18 -11.92
CA SER A 218 7.60 -22.34 -13.08
C SER A 218 7.05 -21.65 -14.33
N MET A 219 5.77 -21.83 -14.65
CA MET A 219 5.11 -21.19 -15.80
C MET A 219 5.11 -19.65 -15.70
N LEU A 220 5.02 -19.11 -14.48
CA LEU A 220 5.03 -17.67 -14.21
C LEU A 220 6.45 -17.08 -14.03
N SER A 221 7.50 -17.91 -14.10
CA SER A 221 8.90 -17.50 -13.89
C SER A 221 9.73 -17.80 -15.15
N PRO A 222 9.50 -17.09 -16.26
CA PRO A 222 10.20 -17.34 -17.50
C PRO A 222 11.69 -16.99 -17.40
N GLU A 223 12.51 -17.64 -18.23
CA GLU A 223 13.97 -17.52 -18.20
C GLU A 223 14.49 -16.12 -18.59
N SER A 224 13.72 -15.36 -19.36
CA SER A 224 14.10 -14.03 -19.85
C SER A 224 13.05 -12.98 -19.49
N PRO A 225 13.45 -11.82 -18.91
CA PRO A 225 12.53 -10.73 -18.59
C PRO A 225 11.90 -10.09 -19.84
N GLU A 226 12.53 -10.24 -21.01
CA GLU A 226 12.01 -9.72 -22.27
C GLU A 226 11.07 -10.69 -23.00
N SER A 227 10.93 -11.92 -22.49
CA SER A 227 10.01 -12.87 -23.11
C SER A 227 8.55 -12.44 -22.89
N PRO A 228 7.68 -12.55 -23.91
CA PRO A 228 6.27 -12.28 -23.73
C PRO A 228 5.63 -13.41 -22.92
N ILE A 229 4.78 -13.04 -21.96
CA ILE A 229 3.89 -13.94 -21.26
C ILE A 229 2.45 -13.64 -21.68
N ARG A 230 1.73 -14.68 -22.12
CA ARG A 230 0.38 -14.56 -22.67
C ARG A 230 -0.63 -15.11 -21.69
N PHE A 231 -1.57 -14.28 -21.26
CA PHE A 231 -2.68 -14.67 -20.41
C PHE A 231 -3.96 -14.79 -21.24
N TRP A 232 -4.61 -15.95 -21.15
CA TRP A 232 -5.97 -16.12 -21.68
C TRP A 232 -6.92 -16.25 -20.50
N ILE A 233 -7.79 -15.27 -20.35
CA ILE A 233 -8.73 -15.16 -19.25
C ILE A 233 -10.11 -15.52 -19.78
N THR A 234 -10.77 -16.49 -19.16
CA THR A 234 -12.08 -16.96 -19.60
C THR A 234 -13.08 -17.00 -18.45
N PHE A 235 -14.28 -16.47 -18.66
CA PHE A 235 -15.36 -16.47 -17.66
C PHE A 235 -16.76 -16.50 -18.32
N PRO A 236 -17.83 -16.80 -17.56
CA PRO A 236 -19.19 -16.79 -18.08
C PRO A 236 -19.62 -15.42 -18.63
N PHE A 237 -20.35 -15.40 -19.75
CA PHE A 237 -20.94 -14.15 -20.22
C PHE A 237 -22.02 -13.64 -19.24
N TYR A 238 -21.99 -12.33 -18.97
CA TYR A 238 -23.05 -11.61 -18.26
C TYR A 238 -23.21 -10.21 -18.88
N GLN A 239 -24.44 -9.67 -18.90
CA GLN A 239 -24.79 -8.52 -19.73
C GLN A 239 -23.89 -7.28 -19.55
N GLU A 240 -23.44 -7.00 -18.32
CA GLU A 240 -22.66 -5.80 -17.98
C GLU A 240 -21.13 -6.00 -18.01
N TRP A 241 -20.63 -7.14 -18.50
CA TRP A 241 -19.20 -7.47 -18.39
C TRP A 241 -18.27 -6.43 -19.01
N ARG A 242 -18.66 -5.81 -20.13
CA ARG A 242 -17.83 -4.76 -20.74
C ARG A 242 -17.75 -3.52 -19.87
N ARG A 243 -18.84 -3.16 -19.20
CA ARG A 243 -18.91 -1.99 -18.31
C ARG A 243 -18.01 -2.19 -17.10
N ASP A 244 -18.03 -3.39 -16.51
CA ASP A 244 -17.22 -3.71 -15.34
C ASP A 244 -15.72 -3.75 -15.68
N TRP A 245 -15.39 -3.96 -16.96
CA TRP A 245 -14.04 -3.95 -17.50
C TRP A 245 -13.67 -2.66 -18.26
N ARG A 246 -14.47 -1.60 -18.15
CA ARG A 246 -14.27 -0.34 -18.89
C ARG A 246 -12.92 0.33 -18.65
N ILE A 247 -12.35 0.16 -17.44
CA ILE A 247 -11.03 0.71 -17.09
C ILE A 247 -9.90 0.13 -17.95
N ILE A 248 -10.14 -1.03 -18.54
CA ILE A 248 -9.18 -1.80 -19.31
C ILE A 248 -9.38 -1.63 -20.80
N PHE A 249 -10.64 -1.71 -21.27
CA PHE A 249 -10.95 -1.63 -22.69
C PHE A 249 -11.09 -0.19 -23.20
N GLY A 250 -11.25 0.78 -22.30
CA GLY A 250 -11.61 2.16 -22.66
C GLY A 250 -13.00 2.23 -23.30
N ASP A 251 -13.59 3.42 -23.33
CA ASP A 251 -14.70 3.66 -24.26
C ASP A 251 -14.09 3.97 -25.64
N GLU A 252 -14.62 3.37 -26.71
CA GLU A 252 -14.26 3.73 -28.10
C GLU A 252 -14.54 5.22 -28.39
N HIS A 253 -15.26 5.90 -27.49
CA HIS A 253 -15.45 7.34 -27.46
C HIS A 253 -14.27 8.02 -26.73
N LYS A 254 -13.54 8.86 -27.48
CA LYS A 254 -12.27 9.57 -27.22
C LYS A 254 -12.07 10.34 -25.91
N GLU A 255 -12.92 10.21 -24.91
CA GLU A 255 -12.68 10.78 -23.60
C GLU A 255 -12.17 9.68 -22.69
N SER A 256 -10.87 9.73 -22.37
CA SER A 256 -10.37 9.05 -21.18
C SER A 256 -11.35 9.38 -20.04
N PRO A 257 -11.97 8.39 -19.36
CA PRO A 257 -12.84 8.65 -18.21
C PRO A 257 -12.10 9.42 -17.10
N TYR A 258 -10.77 9.53 -17.21
CA TYR A 258 -9.89 10.42 -16.47
C TYR A 258 -9.45 11.55 -17.41
N GLY A 259 -10.28 12.59 -17.57
CA GLY A 259 -9.91 13.78 -18.34
C GLY A 259 -8.52 14.31 -17.92
N ARG A 260 -7.75 14.83 -18.88
CA ARG A 260 -6.42 15.48 -18.74
C ARG A 260 -5.94 15.63 -17.28
N VAL A 261 -5.27 14.61 -16.75
CA VAL A 261 -4.77 14.61 -15.38
C VAL A 261 -3.48 15.43 -15.32
N ALA A 262 -3.63 16.74 -15.31
CA ALA A 262 -2.66 17.68 -14.75
C ALA A 262 -3.15 18.00 -13.34
N GLY A 263 -2.93 17.07 -12.42
CA GLY A 263 -3.30 17.17 -11.03
C GLY A 263 -2.88 15.87 -10.35
N GLU A 264 -1.95 15.98 -9.42
CA GLU A 264 -1.56 14.90 -8.50
C GLU A 264 -2.85 14.25 -7.97
N TYR A 265 -3.14 13.03 -8.42
CA TYR A 265 -4.17 12.22 -7.76
C TYR A 265 -3.61 11.87 -6.39
N HIS A 266 -4.00 12.65 -5.39
CA HIS A 266 -4.10 12.13 -4.03
C HIS A 266 -4.88 10.82 -4.15
N GLN A 267 -4.20 9.72 -3.83
CA GLN A 267 -4.79 8.41 -3.59
C GLN A 267 -6.08 8.66 -2.83
N ALA A 268 -7.23 8.29 -3.42
CA ALA A 268 -8.54 8.60 -2.84
C ALA A 268 -8.46 8.29 -1.35
N ASP A 269 -8.68 9.33 -0.55
CA ASP A 269 -8.66 9.28 0.90
C ASP A 269 -9.46 8.05 1.34
N ASN A 270 -8.80 6.93 1.63
CA ASN A 270 -9.38 5.78 2.33
C ASN A 270 -9.58 6.16 3.81
N THR A 271 -9.86 7.43 4.06
CA THR A 271 -10.16 7.93 5.37
C THR A 271 -11.56 7.43 5.68
N PRO A 272 -11.74 6.64 6.74
CA PRO A 272 -13.09 6.38 7.21
C PRO A 272 -13.72 7.74 7.50
N ASN A 273 -14.91 8.00 6.94
CA ASN A 273 -15.64 9.26 7.08
C ASN A 273 -15.90 9.66 8.55
N HIS A 274 -15.61 8.77 9.50
CA HIS A 274 -15.79 8.97 10.92
C HIS A 274 -14.58 8.43 11.70
N PRO A 275 -14.15 9.15 12.76
CA PRO A 275 -13.23 8.61 13.75
C PRO A 275 -13.70 7.25 14.26
N PHE A 276 -12.76 6.34 14.51
CA PHE A 276 -13.05 5.02 15.06
C PHE A 276 -12.19 4.73 16.29
N ARG A 277 -12.71 3.88 17.17
CA ARG A 277 -12.04 3.55 18.43
C ARG A 277 -10.88 2.59 18.19
N SER A 278 -9.78 2.87 18.88
CA SER A 278 -8.61 2.01 18.93
C SER A 278 -8.09 1.89 20.36
N LEU A 279 -7.33 0.84 20.64
CA LEU A 279 -6.66 0.62 21.92
C LEU A 279 -5.18 0.91 21.75
N LEU A 280 -4.65 1.84 22.53
CA LEU A 280 -3.24 2.21 22.53
C LEU A 280 -2.55 1.66 23.77
N THR A 281 -1.47 0.91 23.59
CA THR A 281 -0.69 0.31 24.69
C THR A 281 0.78 0.73 24.56
N PRO A 282 1.40 1.31 25.60
CA PRO A 282 2.83 1.60 25.59
C PRO A 282 3.66 0.36 25.27
N LEU A 283 4.65 0.48 24.38
CA LEU A 283 5.59 -0.61 24.15
C LEU A 283 6.55 -0.71 25.34
N PRO A 284 6.78 -1.92 25.90
CA PRO A 284 7.78 -2.10 26.95
C PRO A 284 9.16 -1.68 26.48
N ASP A 285 9.95 -1.08 27.37
CA ASP A 285 11.34 -0.66 27.13
C ASP A 285 11.47 0.42 26.04
N SER A 286 10.35 1.04 25.63
CA SER A 286 10.32 2.17 24.69
C SER A 286 10.43 3.52 25.40
N GLU A 287 10.66 3.57 26.71
CA GLU A 287 10.76 4.83 27.42
C GLU A 287 11.96 5.64 26.92
N TRP A 288 11.77 6.96 26.83
CA TRP A 288 12.90 7.85 26.60
C TRP A 288 13.73 7.98 27.88
N ILE A 289 14.69 7.06 28.04
CA ILE A 289 15.60 6.96 29.19
C ILE A 289 16.75 7.95 29.01
N ALA A 290 17.06 8.67 30.09
CA ALA A 290 18.12 9.67 30.11
C ALA A 290 19.51 9.07 29.85
N LYS A 291 20.24 9.65 28.90
CA LYS A 291 21.67 9.45 28.65
C LYS A 291 22.48 10.67 29.06
N GLU A 292 23.77 10.49 29.36
CA GLU A 292 24.67 11.57 29.82
C GLU A 292 24.71 12.75 28.83
N ASN A 293 24.53 12.49 27.54
CA ASN A 293 24.61 13.47 26.46
C ASN A 293 23.24 14.01 25.99
N ASP A 294 22.10 13.56 26.55
CA ASP A 294 20.78 13.92 26.03
C ASP A 294 20.52 15.42 26.08
N LYS A 295 20.98 16.10 27.13
CA LYS A 295 20.82 17.54 27.27
C LYS A 295 21.63 18.32 26.23
N GLU A 296 22.79 17.80 25.82
CA GLU A 296 23.59 18.41 24.76
C GLU A 296 23.03 18.10 23.37
N GLU A 297 22.48 16.90 23.19
CA GLU A 297 22.00 16.40 21.92
C GLU A 297 20.60 16.90 21.58
N TYR A 298 19.68 16.85 22.54
CA TYR A 298 18.29 17.28 22.39
C TYR A 298 18.05 18.66 23.00
N GLY A 299 18.89 19.17 23.91
CA GLY A 299 18.62 20.47 24.54
C GLY A 299 17.52 20.43 25.61
N THR A 300 17.03 19.24 25.96
CA THR A 300 16.08 18.98 27.03
C THR A 300 16.41 17.64 27.68
N ASP A 301 16.04 17.48 28.95
CA ASP A 301 16.20 16.21 29.66
C ASP A 301 15.17 15.19 29.14
N ALA A 302 15.57 13.92 29.14
CA ALA A 302 14.68 12.81 28.80
C ALA A 302 13.52 12.71 29.79
N THR A 303 12.38 12.21 29.34
CA THR A 303 11.13 12.27 30.13
C THR A 303 10.76 10.98 30.83
N GLY A 304 11.36 9.84 30.46
CA GLY A 304 10.90 8.52 30.88
C GLY A 304 9.52 8.14 30.33
N LEU A 305 8.96 8.91 29.40
CA LEU A 305 7.70 8.58 28.73
C LEU A 305 7.94 7.61 27.57
N PRO A 306 6.97 6.74 27.22
CA PRO A 306 7.07 5.86 26.06
C PRO A 306 7.25 6.65 24.76
N THR A 307 8.17 6.19 23.90
CA THR A 307 8.40 6.74 22.56
C THR A 307 7.75 5.90 21.47
N ALA A 308 7.15 4.77 21.83
CA ALA A 308 6.43 3.92 20.89
C ALA A 308 5.24 3.22 21.56
N TYR A 309 4.24 2.90 20.75
CA TYR A 309 2.97 2.32 21.17
C TYR A 309 2.56 1.20 20.22
N LEU A 310 1.85 0.22 20.75
CA LEU A 310 1.05 -0.70 19.97
C LEU A 310 -0.38 -0.17 19.91
N MET A 311 -0.90 -0.01 18.70
CA MET A 311 -2.31 0.27 18.49
C MET A 311 -3.04 -0.97 17.97
N ALA A 312 -4.18 -1.30 18.59
CA ALA A 312 -5.09 -2.34 18.13
C ALA A 312 -6.41 -1.71 17.66
N VAL A 313 -6.88 -2.15 16.50
CA VAL A 313 -8.10 -1.66 15.86
C VAL A 313 -9.03 -2.83 15.57
N ASN A 314 -10.30 -2.71 15.94
CA ASN A 314 -11.32 -3.68 15.57
C ASN A 314 -11.70 -3.49 14.10
N MET A 315 -11.37 -4.47 13.25
CA MET A 315 -11.62 -4.39 11.82
C MET A 315 -13.09 -4.54 11.45
N ARG A 316 -13.96 -5.03 12.34
CA ARG A 316 -15.41 -5.14 12.03
C ARG A 316 -16.04 -3.80 11.65
N THR A 317 -15.52 -2.70 12.19
CA THR A 317 -16.05 -1.34 11.93
C THR A 317 -15.33 -0.62 10.81
N VAL A 318 -14.15 -1.07 10.38
CA VAL A 318 -13.25 -0.32 9.49
C VAL A 318 -12.50 -1.19 8.48
N GLN A 319 -13.02 -2.37 8.15
CA GLN A 319 -12.32 -3.37 7.32
C GLN A 319 -11.78 -2.80 6.00
N ASN A 320 -12.56 -1.95 5.34
CA ASN A 320 -12.22 -1.36 4.04
C ASN A 320 -11.17 -0.24 4.13
N ALA A 321 -10.92 0.30 5.33
CA ALA A 321 -9.98 1.40 5.58
C ALA A 321 -8.60 0.90 6.06
N MET A 322 -8.42 -0.42 6.26
CA MET A 322 -7.16 -0.95 6.79
C MET A 322 -6.14 -1.20 5.66
N PRO A 323 -4.93 -0.61 5.73
CA PRO A 323 -3.87 -0.82 4.74
C PRO A 323 -3.27 -2.21 4.85
N ASP A 324 -2.56 -2.76 3.86
CA ASP A 324 -2.03 -4.13 3.94
C ASP A 324 -1.00 -4.34 5.06
N ILE A 325 -0.76 -5.61 5.45
CA ILE A 325 0.26 -5.96 6.46
C ILE A 325 1.65 -5.54 5.94
N GLY A 326 2.44 -4.92 6.82
CA GLY A 326 3.76 -4.38 6.49
C GLY A 326 3.72 -2.99 5.88
N THR A 327 2.53 -2.45 5.55
CA THR A 327 2.40 -1.09 5.01
C THR A 327 2.77 -0.04 6.07
N LEU A 328 3.57 0.94 5.64
CA LEU A 328 3.92 2.12 6.44
C LEU A 328 2.76 3.12 6.44
N VAL A 329 2.49 3.68 7.61
CA VAL A 329 1.33 4.53 7.85
C VAL A 329 1.67 5.77 8.65
N GLU A 330 0.92 6.83 8.39
CA GLU A 330 0.74 7.97 9.27
C GLU A 330 -0.64 7.87 9.92
N ILE A 331 -0.71 8.00 11.25
CA ILE A 331 -1.95 7.86 11.99
C ILE A 331 -2.20 9.10 12.83
N ASP A 332 -3.30 9.78 12.56
CA ASP A 332 -3.79 10.86 13.41
C ASP A 332 -4.64 10.27 14.55
N LEU A 333 -4.23 10.52 15.78
CA LEU A 333 -4.90 10.06 16.99
C LEU A 333 -5.43 11.26 17.79
N SER A 334 -6.62 11.12 18.35
CA SER A 334 -7.21 12.10 19.27
C SER A 334 -6.58 12.01 20.67
N VAL A 335 -5.27 12.22 20.74
CA VAL A 335 -4.49 12.26 21.98
C VAL A 335 -3.84 13.62 22.15
N ALA A 336 -3.81 14.12 23.39
CA ALA A 336 -3.21 15.42 23.66
C ALA A 336 -1.68 15.34 23.51
N GLN A 337 -1.12 16.20 22.65
CA GLN A 337 0.32 16.29 22.41
C GLN A 337 0.92 17.50 23.13
N GLY A 338 1.80 17.24 24.07
CA GLY A 338 2.56 18.23 24.82
C GLY A 338 3.90 18.53 24.14
N TYR A 339 4.10 19.80 23.81
CA TYR A 339 5.35 20.29 23.23
C TYR A 339 6.33 20.69 24.34
N PHE A 340 7.61 20.38 24.14
CA PHE A 340 8.69 20.84 24.99
C PHE A 340 8.93 22.33 24.78
N LYS A 341 9.38 22.98 25.85
CA LYS A 341 9.90 24.34 25.76
C LYS A 341 11.14 24.33 24.87
N ILE A 342 11.07 25.08 23.78
CA ILE A 342 12.19 25.23 22.85
C ILE A 342 13.41 25.73 23.64
N PRO A 343 14.55 25.00 23.61
CA PRO A 343 15.74 25.46 24.29
C PRO A 343 16.17 26.77 23.67
N LYS A 344 16.52 27.76 24.50
CA LYS A 344 17.10 29.00 23.99
C LYS A 344 18.38 28.60 23.26
N PRO A 345 18.49 28.79 21.94
CA PRO A 345 19.57 28.22 21.16
C PRO A 345 20.91 28.75 21.68
N PRO A 346 21.79 27.91 22.24
CA PRO A 346 23.16 28.33 22.44
C PRO A 346 23.85 28.19 21.07
N GLN A 347 24.26 29.33 20.50
CA GLN A 347 25.12 29.38 19.32
C GLN A 347 26.55 28.97 19.67
N THR A 348 26.71 27.79 20.28
CA THR A 348 28.03 27.23 20.49
C THR A 348 28.69 27.03 19.12
N PRO A 349 30.02 27.17 19.03
CA PRO A 349 30.74 26.89 17.79
C PRO A 349 30.45 25.49 17.23
N SER A 350 30.18 24.51 18.11
CA SER A 350 29.82 23.14 17.73
C SER A 350 28.46 23.09 17.01
N HIS A 351 27.41 23.72 17.56
CA HIS A 351 26.09 23.74 16.91
C HIS A 351 26.12 24.49 15.58
N ILE A 352 26.78 25.64 15.50
CA ILE A 352 26.93 26.37 14.25
C ILE A 352 27.61 25.48 13.19
N ARG A 353 28.63 24.72 13.58
CA ARG A 353 29.30 23.78 12.68
C ARG A 353 28.39 22.64 12.24
N LYS A 354 27.59 22.05 13.14
CA LYS A 354 26.59 21.01 12.78
C LYS A 354 25.60 21.52 11.75
N ILE A 355 24.99 22.69 11.99
CA ILE A 355 24.06 23.32 11.04
C ILE A 355 24.77 23.62 9.70
N ALA A 356 26.02 24.05 9.74
CA ALA A 356 26.78 24.30 8.52
C ALA A 356 27.04 23.04 7.68
N VAL A 357 27.27 21.90 8.33
CA VAL A 357 27.39 20.60 7.66
C VAL A 357 26.04 20.16 7.07
N GLU A 358 24.93 20.36 7.79
CA GLU A 358 23.58 20.09 7.26
C GLU A 358 23.29 20.94 6.01
N VAL A 359 23.57 22.25 6.07
CA VAL A 359 23.43 23.18 4.95
C VAL A 359 24.34 22.80 3.78
N GLN A 360 25.58 22.37 4.05
CA GLN A 360 26.46 21.85 3.02
C GLN A 360 25.87 20.60 2.36
N GLY A 361 25.29 19.68 3.14
CA GLY A 361 24.60 18.50 2.64
C GLY A 361 23.45 18.85 1.70
N VAL A 362 22.60 19.83 2.08
CA VAL A 362 21.53 20.36 1.22
C VAL A 362 22.08 20.87 -0.12
N ILE A 363 23.18 21.62 -0.08
CA ILE A 363 23.85 22.13 -1.28
C ILE A 363 24.37 20.97 -2.14
N GLY A 364 25.02 19.97 -1.53
CA GLY A 364 25.53 18.79 -2.21
C GLY A 364 24.41 17.95 -2.85
N THR A 365 23.26 17.79 -2.20
CA THR A 365 22.09 17.13 -2.80
C THR A 365 21.58 17.89 -4.03
N ALA A 366 21.55 19.23 -3.96
CA ALA A 366 21.18 20.05 -5.11
C ALA A 366 22.19 19.91 -6.26
N GLU A 367 23.50 19.88 -5.96
CA GLU A 367 24.55 19.65 -6.95
C GLU A 367 24.41 18.27 -7.62
N ASN A 368 24.22 17.20 -6.83
CA ASN A 368 24.02 15.86 -7.36
C ASN A 368 22.79 15.76 -8.26
N LYS A 369 21.66 16.37 -7.87
CA LYS A 369 20.43 16.38 -8.68
C LYS A 369 20.66 17.07 -10.03
N VAL A 370 21.37 18.20 -10.01
CA VAL A 370 21.69 18.98 -11.20
C VAL A 370 22.70 18.25 -12.09
N GLN A 371 23.68 17.57 -11.50
CA GLN A 371 24.65 16.75 -12.22
C GLN A 371 23.96 15.58 -12.93
N ASN A 372 23.05 14.88 -12.24
CA ASN A 372 22.25 13.80 -12.86
C ASN A 372 21.41 14.33 -14.03
N ALA A 373 20.76 15.49 -13.87
CA ALA A 373 19.99 16.12 -14.94
C ALA A 373 20.90 16.55 -16.11
N ALA A 374 22.08 17.09 -15.82
CA ALA A 374 23.06 17.49 -16.82
C ALA A 374 23.59 16.28 -17.61
N ASP A 375 23.84 15.15 -16.94
CA ASP A 375 24.31 13.92 -17.57
C ASP A 375 23.21 13.26 -18.42
N GLU A 376 21.95 13.34 -17.98
CA GLU A 376 20.80 12.93 -18.79
C GLU A 376 20.70 13.78 -20.07
N ILE A 377 20.82 15.10 -19.96
CA ILE A 377 20.81 16.01 -21.11
C ILE A 377 21.99 15.70 -22.04
N ARG A 378 23.21 15.57 -21.52
CA ARG A 378 24.40 15.21 -22.32
C ARG A 378 24.22 13.88 -23.05
N THR A 379 23.63 12.88 -22.39
CA THR A 379 23.33 11.59 -23.00
C THR A 379 22.36 11.74 -24.17
N ARG A 380 21.30 12.54 -24.02
CA ARG A 380 20.35 12.85 -25.10
C ARG A 380 20.99 13.65 -26.24
N LEU A 381 21.87 14.60 -25.92
CA LEU A 381 22.57 15.45 -26.90
C LEU A 381 23.67 14.71 -27.66
N SER A 382 24.19 13.60 -27.13
CA SER A 382 25.22 12.81 -27.82
C SER A 382 24.81 12.34 -29.22
N VAL A 383 23.49 12.27 -29.47
CA VAL A 383 22.84 11.88 -30.74
C VAL A 383 22.76 13.03 -31.75
N ILE A 384 22.92 14.29 -31.31
CA ILE A 384 22.72 15.49 -32.14
C ILE A 384 24.06 16.03 -32.68
N ARG A 385 24.08 16.53 -33.93
CA ARG A 385 25.29 17.01 -34.62
C ARG A 385 25.87 18.32 -34.09
N ASP A 386 25.06 19.19 -33.50
CA ASP A 386 25.49 20.50 -32.97
C ASP A 386 25.60 20.46 -31.44
N LYS A 387 26.71 19.92 -30.93
CA LYS A 387 26.92 19.74 -29.49
C LYS A 387 27.34 21.03 -28.79
N GLU A 388 28.09 21.88 -29.48
CA GLU A 388 28.65 23.12 -28.92
C GLU A 388 27.57 24.18 -28.69
N GLY A 389 26.67 24.39 -29.66
CA GLY A 389 25.58 25.36 -29.54
C GLY A 389 24.63 25.02 -28.39
N ILE A 390 24.26 23.74 -28.29
CA ILE A 390 23.32 23.30 -27.26
C ILE A 390 23.97 23.30 -25.86
N ALA A 391 25.27 23.02 -25.76
CA ALA A 391 25.99 23.12 -24.48
C ALA A 391 25.97 24.55 -23.92
N GLN A 392 26.05 25.58 -24.78
CA GLN A 392 25.96 26.98 -24.36
C GLN A 392 24.54 27.35 -23.89
N GLU A 393 23.50 26.80 -24.51
CA GLU A 393 22.10 27.04 -24.12
C GLU A 393 21.70 26.29 -22.83
N VAL A 394 22.29 25.12 -22.58
CA VAL A 394 21.95 24.27 -21.41
C VAL A 394 22.63 24.76 -20.12
N ALA A 395 23.81 25.38 -20.21
CA ALA A 395 24.54 25.89 -19.05
C ALA A 395 23.72 26.83 -18.13
N PRO A 396 22.99 27.85 -18.63
CA PRO A 396 22.15 28.70 -17.78
C PRO A 396 21.00 27.93 -17.14
N LEU A 397 20.37 26.99 -17.85
CA LEU A 397 19.26 26.18 -17.32
C LEU A 397 19.72 25.28 -16.16
N ILE A 398 20.90 24.67 -16.27
CA ILE A 398 21.54 23.89 -15.19
C ILE A 398 21.79 24.78 -13.97
N SER A 399 22.27 26.01 -14.19
CA SER A 399 22.51 26.97 -13.11
C SER A 399 21.21 27.40 -12.42
N GLU A 400 20.15 27.67 -13.18
CA GLU A 400 18.83 28.00 -12.64
C GLU A 400 18.23 26.84 -11.84
N LEU A 401 18.29 25.62 -12.37
CA LEU A 401 17.82 24.40 -11.69
C LEU A 401 18.54 24.19 -10.35
N TYR A 402 19.86 24.44 -10.33
CA TYR A 402 20.64 24.39 -9.09
C TYR A 402 20.14 25.41 -8.08
N VAL A 403 20.04 26.67 -8.48
CA VAL A 403 19.64 27.76 -7.59
C VAL A 403 18.26 27.49 -7.01
N GLU A 404 17.30 27.06 -7.82
CA GLU A 404 15.95 26.73 -7.37
C GLU A 404 15.95 25.53 -6.40
N THR A 405 16.67 24.46 -6.74
CA THR A 405 16.73 23.25 -5.90
C THR A 405 17.39 23.53 -4.55
N ALA A 406 18.53 24.24 -4.55
CA ALA A 406 19.22 24.61 -3.33
C ALA A 406 18.41 25.61 -2.49
N ALA A 407 17.74 26.59 -3.12
CA ALA A 407 16.90 27.56 -2.42
C ALA A 407 15.77 26.89 -1.62
N LYS A 408 15.12 25.84 -2.17
CA LYS A 408 14.08 25.06 -1.46
C LYS A 408 14.62 24.48 -0.15
N GLY A 409 15.80 23.88 -0.19
CA GLY A 409 16.42 23.29 1.00
C GLY A 409 17.02 24.32 1.97
N LEU A 410 17.41 25.51 1.48
CA LEU A 410 17.98 26.58 2.30
C LEU A 410 16.95 27.42 3.05
N MET A 411 15.71 27.47 2.55
CA MET A 411 14.63 28.30 3.09
C MET A 411 14.41 28.17 4.61
N PRO A 412 14.47 26.97 5.24
CA PRO A 412 14.32 26.83 6.69
C PRO A 412 15.41 27.54 7.51
N TYR A 413 16.58 27.77 6.93
CA TYR A 413 17.75 28.34 7.62
C TYR A 413 17.82 29.88 7.53
N ILE A 414 16.88 30.53 6.82
CA ILE A 414 16.86 31.99 6.63
C ILE A 414 15.97 32.63 7.68
N ASN A 415 16.61 33.18 8.71
CA ASN A 415 15.92 33.88 9.79
C ASN A 415 15.88 35.40 9.55
N LYS A 416 16.98 35.98 9.04
CA LYS A 416 17.09 37.44 8.81
C LYS A 416 16.89 37.75 7.34
N LEU A 417 15.77 38.43 7.05
CA LEU A 417 15.46 38.91 5.71
C LEU A 417 16.37 40.07 5.32
N SER A 418 16.97 39.98 4.14
CA SER A 418 17.77 41.04 3.57
C SER A 418 16.91 42.25 3.19
N ASN A 419 17.51 43.44 3.20
CA ASN A 419 16.84 44.64 2.70
C ASN A 419 16.47 44.52 1.21
N LYS A 420 17.20 43.70 0.45
CA LYS A 420 16.95 43.47 -0.97
C LYS A 420 15.70 42.62 -1.19
N ALA A 421 15.49 41.57 -0.39
CA ALA A 421 14.23 40.80 -0.43
C ALA A 421 13.04 41.67 -0.02
N LYS A 422 13.17 42.46 1.05
CA LYS A 422 12.13 43.41 1.47
C LYS A 422 11.84 44.45 0.39
N ALA A 423 12.85 44.96 -0.31
CA ALA A 423 12.66 45.94 -1.38
C ALA A 423 12.01 45.34 -2.64
N LYS A 424 12.29 44.07 -2.96
CA LYS A 424 11.66 43.37 -4.10
C LYS A 424 10.19 43.04 -3.85
N LEU A 425 9.82 42.71 -2.61
CA LEU A 425 8.46 42.32 -2.23
C LEU A 425 8.01 43.04 -0.95
N PRO A 426 7.86 44.38 -0.95
CA PRO A 426 7.64 45.17 0.27
C PRO A 426 6.33 44.84 0.99
N SER A 427 5.30 44.45 0.25
CA SER A 427 3.99 44.03 0.76
C SER A 427 3.76 42.51 0.69
N GLY A 428 4.77 41.74 0.28
CA GLY A 428 4.65 40.29 0.16
C GLY A 428 4.65 39.60 1.52
N PRO A 429 4.07 38.39 1.63
CA PRO A 429 4.22 37.58 2.83
C PRO A 429 5.71 37.30 3.08
N GLU A 430 6.11 37.20 4.34
CA GLU A 430 7.52 37.02 4.70
C GLU A 430 8.15 35.78 4.01
N ASP A 431 7.37 34.74 3.72
CA ASP A 431 7.84 33.56 2.99
C ASP A 431 8.24 33.85 1.55
N ALA A 432 7.51 34.74 0.87
CA ALA A 432 7.90 35.16 -0.48
C ALA A 432 9.19 36.00 -0.43
N GLN A 433 9.38 36.84 0.58
CA GLN A 433 10.64 37.55 0.81
C GLN A 433 11.80 36.58 1.11
N ARG A 434 11.58 35.57 1.96
CA ARG A 434 12.57 34.51 2.24
C ARG A 434 12.96 33.74 1.00
N TRP A 435 11.99 33.42 0.14
CA TRP A 435 12.26 32.73 -1.11
C TRP A 435 13.21 33.53 -2.00
N VAL A 436 13.01 34.85 -2.09
CA VAL A 436 13.92 35.75 -2.81
C VAL A 436 15.34 35.72 -2.23
N ASP A 437 15.47 35.75 -0.90
CA ASP A 437 16.77 35.61 -0.24
C ASP A 437 17.38 34.22 -0.46
N ALA A 438 16.57 33.15 -0.46
CA ALA A 438 17.03 31.79 -0.64
C ALA A 438 17.67 31.57 -2.02
N LEU A 439 17.09 32.15 -3.08
CA LEU A 439 17.67 32.12 -4.43
C LEU A 439 19.04 32.81 -4.47
N GLU A 440 19.18 33.95 -3.81
CA GLU A 440 20.45 34.68 -3.75
C GLU A 440 21.50 33.92 -2.92
N ILE A 441 21.09 33.39 -1.77
CA ILE A 441 21.97 32.66 -0.84
C ILE A 441 22.40 31.32 -1.46
N ALA A 442 21.54 30.62 -2.19
CA ALA A 442 21.89 29.41 -2.95
C ALA A 442 23.08 29.66 -3.87
N SER A 443 23.05 30.79 -4.59
CA SER A 443 24.15 31.19 -5.47
C SER A 443 25.43 31.52 -4.69
N GLN A 444 25.30 32.20 -3.54
CA GLN A 444 26.44 32.60 -2.72
C GLN A 444 27.10 31.43 -1.98
N LEU A 445 26.31 30.45 -1.54
CA LEU A 445 26.78 29.32 -0.73
C LEU A 445 27.29 28.14 -1.56
N ARG A 446 27.06 28.09 -2.87
CA ARG A 446 27.66 27.10 -3.77
C ARG A 446 29.17 26.96 -3.55
N ALA A 447 29.71 25.73 -3.65
CA ALA A 447 31.13 25.49 -3.54
C ALA A 447 31.90 26.24 -4.64
N ARG A 448 33.04 26.85 -4.29
CA ARG A 448 33.87 27.58 -5.26
C ARG A 448 34.94 26.65 -5.85
N GLY A 449 35.42 26.96 -7.06
CA GLY A 449 36.53 26.22 -7.67
C GLY A 449 37.76 26.19 -6.75
N GLY A 450 38.22 24.98 -6.39
CA GLY A 450 39.36 24.77 -5.49
C GLY A 450 39.05 24.90 -4.00
N GLU A 451 37.79 25.15 -3.60
CA GLU A 451 37.37 25.15 -2.20
C GLU A 451 37.23 23.71 -1.71
N ASN A 452 38.01 23.31 -0.69
CA ASN A 452 37.81 22.01 -0.03
C ASN A 452 36.63 22.05 0.94
N ASP A 453 36.10 20.87 1.28
CA ASP A 453 34.91 20.72 2.12
C ASP A 453 35.01 21.46 3.46
N ASN A 454 36.16 21.41 4.13
CA ASN A 454 36.35 22.08 5.42
C ASN A 454 36.32 23.61 5.28
N THR A 455 36.85 24.15 4.19
CA THR A 455 36.82 25.59 3.90
C THR A 455 35.39 26.03 3.58
N HIS A 456 34.67 25.22 2.82
CA HIS A 456 33.26 25.42 2.49
C HIS A 456 32.37 25.42 3.75
N VAL A 457 32.52 24.41 4.63
CA VAL A 457 31.82 24.35 5.93
C VAL A 457 32.12 25.58 6.79
N LYS A 458 33.37 26.03 6.88
CA LYS A 458 33.74 27.24 7.65
C LYS A 458 33.04 28.50 7.11
N ARG A 459 32.92 28.63 5.79
CA ARG A 459 32.22 29.75 5.15
C ARG A 459 30.72 29.69 5.41
N ILE A 460 30.11 28.51 5.29
CA ILE A 460 28.70 28.30 5.64
C ILE A 460 28.47 28.59 7.12
N ALA A 461 29.35 28.14 8.02
CA ALA A 461 29.26 28.40 9.46
C ALA A 461 29.26 29.91 9.78
N LYS A 462 30.06 30.70 9.07
CA LYS A 462 30.04 32.17 9.19
C LYS A 462 28.68 32.77 8.79
N TRP A 463 28.08 32.25 7.73
CA TRP A 463 26.74 32.65 7.28
C TRP A 463 25.64 32.20 8.25
N VAL A 464 25.66 30.94 8.72
CA VAL A 464 24.72 30.43 9.75
C VAL A 464 24.76 31.30 11.01
N LYS A 465 25.97 31.66 11.46
CA LYS A 465 26.15 32.57 12.60
C LYS A 465 25.53 33.95 12.35
N SER A 466 25.67 34.51 11.16
CA SER A 466 25.12 35.85 10.85
C SER A 466 23.59 35.83 10.75
N GLN A 467 23.01 34.76 10.20
CA GLN A 467 21.56 34.53 10.19
C GLN A 467 20.99 34.42 11.60
N GLY A 468 21.76 33.84 12.52
CA GLY A 468 21.26 33.47 13.83
C GLY A 468 20.04 32.59 13.67
N VAL A 469 20.22 31.47 12.99
CA VAL A 469 19.17 30.51 12.63
C VAL A 469 18.35 30.16 13.87
N VAL A 470 17.08 30.55 13.86
CA VAL A 470 16.07 30.15 14.85
C VAL A 470 15.06 29.30 14.10
N VAL A 471 14.50 28.31 14.79
CA VAL A 471 13.49 27.46 14.17
C VAL A 471 12.22 28.24 13.98
N ARG A 472 11.65 28.03 12.81
CA ARG A 472 10.40 28.62 12.40
C ARG A 472 9.30 27.84 13.09
N THR A 473 8.40 28.55 13.76
CA THR A 473 7.20 27.93 14.32
C THR A 473 6.34 27.43 13.17
N LEU A 474 6.24 26.11 13.02
CA LEU A 474 5.37 25.50 12.04
C LEU A 474 3.92 25.70 12.46
N LYS A 475 3.06 25.88 11.46
CA LYS A 475 1.62 25.92 11.70
C LYS A 475 1.22 24.53 12.15
N ARG A 476 0.79 24.41 13.41
CA ARG A 476 0.32 23.14 13.97
C ARG A 476 -0.84 22.64 13.14
N SER A 477 -0.80 21.35 12.82
CA SER A 477 -1.95 20.63 12.27
C SER A 477 -3.13 20.72 13.24
N LYS A 478 -4.35 20.68 12.71
CA LYS A 478 -5.59 20.69 13.50
C LYS A 478 -5.63 19.50 14.47
N PHE A 479 -5.02 18.38 14.10
CA PHE A 479 -5.03 17.13 14.85
C PHE A 479 -3.74 16.86 15.63
N GLY A 480 -2.77 17.78 15.59
CA GLY A 480 -1.42 17.54 16.07
C GLY A 480 -0.54 16.84 15.03
N GLU A 481 0.62 16.36 15.45
CA GLU A 481 1.54 15.65 14.55
C GLU A 481 1.10 14.17 14.41
N PRO A 482 1.09 13.60 13.19
CA PRO A 482 0.71 12.20 13.01
C PRO A 482 1.75 11.26 13.60
N PHE A 483 1.28 10.13 14.13
CA PHE A 483 2.14 9.02 14.53
C PHE A 483 2.61 8.28 13.29
N LEU A 484 3.91 8.00 13.21
CA LEU A 484 4.46 7.18 12.13
C LEU A 484 4.43 5.72 12.56
N GLY A 485 4.11 4.79 11.67
CA GLY A 485 4.00 3.40 12.06
C GLY A 485 3.94 2.41 10.92
N CYS A 486 3.72 1.15 11.27
CA CYS A 486 3.51 0.08 10.31
C CYS A 486 2.42 -0.89 10.77
N ARG A 487 1.64 -1.43 9.82
CA ARG A 487 0.69 -2.51 10.11
C ARG A 487 1.45 -3.81 10.36
N LEU A 488 1.15 -4.45 11.47
CA LEU A 488 1.78 -5.70 11.88
C LEU A 488 0.96 -6.91 11.44
N ASP A 489 1.64 -8.02 11.22
CA ASP A 489 1.00 -9.34 11.08
C ASP A 489 0.50 -9.77 12.46
N PRO A 490 -0.81 -10.01 12.66
CA PRO A 490 -1.30 -10.51 13.93
C PRO A 490 -0.68 -11.88 14.23
N PRO A 491 -0.20 -12.13 15.47
CA PRO A 491 0.14 -13.48 15.93
C PRO A 491 -1.00 -14.47 15.65
N CYS A 492 -0.66 -15.73 15.42
CA CYS A 492 -1.63 -16.80 15.10
C CYS A 492 -2.78 -16.92 16.11
N ASP A 493 -2.57 -16.47 17.35
CA ASP A 493 -3.53 -16.56 18.45
C ASP A 493 -4.44 -15.33 18.56
N ILE A 494 -4.25 -14.32 17.72
CA ILE A 494 -5.12 -13.14 17.68
C ILE A 494 -6.20 -13.34 16.60
N PRO A 495 -7.49 -13.07 16.90
CA PRO A 495 -8.54 -13.14 15.91
C PRO A 495 -8.21 -12.32 14.67
N ALA A 496 -8.51 -12.87 13.48
CA ALA A 496 -8.35 -12.19 12.19
C ALA A 496 -9.21 -10.92 12.02
N GLU A 497 -9.88 -10.47 13.09
CA GLU A 497 -10.74 -9.29 13.16
C GLU A 497 -10.04 -8.10 13.84
N VAL A 498 -8.79 -8.24 14.29
CA VAL A 498 -8.01 -7.16 14.91
C VAL A 498 -6.83 -6.80 14.01
N ALA A 499 -6.71 -5.52 13.65
CA ALA A 499 -5.52 -4.97 13.03
C ALA A 499 -4.59 -4.44 14.12
N LEU A 500 -3.30 -4.76 14.01
CA LEU A 500 -2.26 -4.25 14.90
C LEU A 500 -1.35 -3.29 14.16
N PHE A 501 -0.91 -2.24 14.86
CA PHE A 501 0.04 -1.27 14.36
C PHE A 501 1.12 -1.01 15.41
N HIS A 502 2.37 -0.93 14.96
CA HIS A 502 3.45 -0.30 15.73
C HIS A 502 3.44 1.19 15.40
N LEU A 503 3.39 2.06 16.40
CA LEU A 503 3.39 3.51 16.26
C LEU A 503 4.56 4.13 17.01
N GLU A 504 5.37 4.92 16.34
CA GLU A 504 6.36 5.81 16.94
C GLU A 504 5.71 7.15 17.31
N VAL A 505 6.12 7.67 18.47
CA VAL A 505 5.71 9.01 18.91
C VAL A 505 6.28 10.07 17.96
N PRO A 506 5.44 10.99 17.47
CA PRO A 506 5.92 12.06 16.60
C PRO A 506 7.01 12.89 17.26
N LYS A 507 8.02 13.28 16.48
CA LYS A 507 9.11 14.15 16.92
C LYS A 507 8.65 15.61 16.88
N GLN A 508 9.11 16.43 17.83
CA GLN A 508 8.73 17.86 17.87
C GLN A 508 9.22 18.60 16.60
N PRO A 509 8.32 19.17 15.78
CA PRO A 509 8.67 19.71 14.46
C PRO A 509 9.48 21.02 14.55
N ASP A 510 9.24 21.82 15.59
CA ASP A 510 9.83 23.15 15.81
C ASP A 510 11.11 23.12 16.67
N TRP A 511 11.96 22.12 16.49
CA TRP A 511 13.14 21.96 17.33
C TRP A 511 14.42 22.57 16.76
N PRO A 512 15.23 23.31 17.55
CA PRO A 512 16.44 24.03 17.10
C PRO A 512 17.36 23.21 16.20
N HIS A 513 17.72 23.76 15.03
CA HIS A 513 18.71 23.15 14.15
C HIS A 513 20.02 22.86 14.90
N GLY A 514 20.65 21.73 14.58
CA GLY A 514 21.83 21.23 15.30
C GLY A 514 21.54 20.43 16.58
N PHE A 515 20.28 20.40 17.04
CA PHE A 515 19.79 19.46 18.06
C PHE A 515 18.96 18.35 17.41
N LYS A 516 18.96 17.16 18.02
CA LYS A 516 17.98 16.14 17.67
C LYS A 516 16.61 16.54 18.17
N ARG A 517 15.58 16.23 17.38
CA ARG A 517 14.17 16.50 17.74
C ARG A 517 13.73 15.50 18.81
N PRO A 518 13.27 15.94 19.98
CA PRO A 518 12.76 15.03 21.00
C PRO A 518 11.40 14.46 20.57
N PRO A 519 11.03 13.25 21.02
CA PRO A 519 9.67 12.72 20.88
C PRO A 519 8.71 13.61 21.66
N LEU A 520 7.51 13.88 21.14
CA LEU A 520 6.48 14.68 21.81
C LEU A 520 5.97 14.01 23.09
N ARG A 521 5.46 14.80 24.04
CA ARG A 521 4.83 14.24 25.24
C ARG A 521 3.41 13.83 24.89
N ILE A 522 3.12 12.54 24.84
CA ILE A 522 1.76 12.08 24.63
C ILE A 522 1.06 12.02 25.99
N ALA A 523 0.08 12.89 26.20
CA ALA A 523 -0.77 12.86 27.37
C ALA A 523 -1.88 11.85 27.13
N ILE A 524 -1.61 10.61 27.51
CA ILE A 524 -2.61 9.55 27.50
C ILE A 524 -3.47 9.70 28.75
N PRO A 525 -4.80 9.89 28.62
CA PRO A 525 -5.69 9.94 29.76
C PRO A 525 -5.54 8.66 30.59
N LYS A 526 -5.25 8.77 31.89
CA LYS A 526 -5.34 7.64 32.83
C LYS A 526 -6.82 7.33 33.10
N VAL A 527 -7.57 6.95 32.07
CA VAL A 527 -8.97 6.54 32.25
C VAL A 527 -8.97 5.07 32.60
N VAL A 528 -9.35 4.78 33.84
CA VAL A 528 -9.73 3.44 34.26
C VAL A 528 -11.01 3.08 33.48
N PRO A 529 -11.09 1.96 32.76
CA PRO A 529 -12.29 1.60 32.02
C PRO A 529 -13.50 1.59 32.96
N THR A 530 -14.52 2.38 32.66
CA THR A 530 -15.84 2.31 33.30
C THR A 530 -16.67 1.22 32.62
N ASP A 531 -17.38 0.40 33.40
CA ASP A 531 -18.13 -0.83 33.04
C ASP A 531 -19.30 -0.66 32.04
N GLY A 532 -19.25 0.29 31.10
CA GLY A 532 -20.33 0.56 30.15
C GLY A 532 -19.88 1.07 28.78
N SER A 533 -18.67 0.72 28.32
CA SER A 533 -18.20 1.07 26.98
C SER A 533 -18.81 0.11 25.95
N PRO A 534 -19.18 0.53 24.72
CA PRO A 534 -19.75 -0.36 23.69
C PRO A 534 -18.86 -1.56 23.29
N MET A 535 -17.62 -1.64 23.76
CA MET A 535 -16.82 -2.86 23.73
C MET A 535 -17.33 -3.97 24.67
N ASP A 536 -18.24 -3.67 25.61
CA ASP A 536 -18.83 -4.62 26.57
C ASP A 536 -19.74 -5.68 25.93
N ALA A 537 -20.03 -5.58 24.62
CA ALA A 537 -20.62 -6.68 23.85
C ALA A 537 -19.62 -7.86 23.67
N TYR A 538 -18.32 -7.58 23.73
CA TYR A 538 -17.30 -8.55 24.07
C TYR A 538 -17.10 -8.42 25.57
N LYS A 539 -17.60 -9.41 26.33
CA LYS A 539 -17.66 -9.32 27.79
C LYS A 539 -16.31 -8.83 28.32
N THR A 540 -16.33 -8.01 29.38
CA THR A 540 -15.20 -7.54 30.19
C THR A 540 -14.19 -8.64 30.61
N LYS A 541 -14.46 -9.92 30.30
CA LYS A 541 -13.57 -11.08 30.36
C LYS A 541 -12.55 -11.16 29.21
N ASP A 542 -12.85 -10.62 28.03
CA ASP A 542 -12.02 -10.76 26.82
C ASP A 542 -10.91 -9.70 26.72
N PHE A 543 -10.99 -8.62 27.51
CA PHE A 543 -10.01 -7.52 27.58
C PHE A 543 -9.61 -7.16 29.01
N LEU A 544 -9.39 -8.16 29.86
CA LEU A 544 -8.94 -7.98 31.26
C LEU A 544 -7.46 -7.52 31.39
N PHE A 545 -6.87 -6.98 30.31
CA PHE A 545 -5.48 -6.50 30.21
C PHE A 545 -5.28 -5.06 30.69
N ALA A 546 -6.33 -4.23 30.65
CA ALA A 546 -6.25 -2.80 30.96
C ALA A 546 -5.97 -2.50 32.46
N LYS A 547 -5.99 -3.50 33.35
CA LYS A 547 -5.65 -3.30 34.78
C LYS A 547 -4.15 -3.41 35.09
N LYS A 548 -3.31 -3.92 34.17
CA LYS A 548 -1.86 -4.07 34.41
C LYS A 548 -0.97 -3.41 33.34
N ALA A 549 -1.39 -3.40 32.08
CA ALA A 549 -0.82 -2.50 31.09
C ALA A 549 -1.70 -1.24 31.08
N GLU A 550 -1.10 -0.05 31.09
CA GLU A 550 -1.81 1.23 30.97
C GLU A 550 -2.36 1.41 29.54
N THR A 551 -3.20 0.46 29.08
CA THR A 551 -3.86 0.50 27.79
C THR A 551 -5.01 1.50 27.86
N VAL A 552 -5.10 2.35 26.84
CA VAL A 552 -6.09 3.43 26.80
C VAL A 552 -6.82 3.42 25.48
N GLU A 553 -8.15 3.58 25.56
CA GLU A 553 -9.00 3.75 24.40
C GLU A 553 -8.82 5.17 23.84
N VAL A 554 -8.52 5.27 22.55
CA VAL A 554 -8.32 6.53 21.84
C VAL A 554 -9.11 6.50 20.53
N GLU A 555 -9.45 7.68 20.01
CA GLU A 555 -10.06 7.77 18.68
C GLU A 555 -8.94 7.89 17.64
N CYS A 556 -8.93 6.98 16.67
CA CYS A 556 -8.18 7.12 15.43
C CYS A 556 -8.99 7.97 14.46
N LEU A 557 -8.42 9.11 14.10
CA LEU A 557 -9.05 10.11 13.23
C LEU A 557 -8.79 9.77 11.77
N GLU A 558 -7.57 9.35 11.44
CA GLU A 558 -7.13 9.13 10.08
C GLU A 558 -5.97 8.12 10.02
N ILE A 559 -5.94 7.29 8.97
CA ILE A 559 -4.79 6.45 8.61
C ILE A 559 -4.43 6.78 7.17
N ARG A 560 -3.21 7.27 6.94
CA ARG A 560 -2.64 7.55 5.62
C ARG A 560 -1.54 6.55 5.31
N VAL A 561 -1.54 5.98 4.11
CA VAL A 561 -0.44 5.13 3.62
C VAL A 561 0.71 6.02 3.14
N VAL A 562 1.95 5.64 3.44
CA VAL A 562 3.13 6.44 3.05
C VAL A 562 4.13 5.60 2.28
N ASP A 563 4.42 5.99 1.04
CA ASP A 563 5.20 5.16 0.10
C ASP A 563 6.74 5.31 0.22
N ASN A 564 7.26 6.16 1.10
CA ASN A 564 8.71 6.49 1.12
C ASN A 564 9.31 6.76 2.51
N LEU A 565 8.68 6.28 3.58
CA LEU A 565 9.22 6.42 4.93
C LEU A 565 10.28 5.36 5.20
N LYS A 566 11.39 5.77 5.83
CA LYS A 566 12.29 4.85 6.52
C LYS A 566 11.94 4.93 7.99
N LEU A 567 11.19 3.95 8.50
CA LEU A 567 11.19 3.70 9.94
C LEU A 567 12.55 3.12 10.32
N ASP A 568 13.01 3.43 11.52
CA ASP A 568 14.14 2.70 12.06
C ASP A 568 13.71 1.22 12.13
N PRO A 569 14.47 0.28 11.55
CA PRO A 569 14.06 -1.12 11.51
C PRO A 569 13.88 -1.59 12.95
N ILE A 570 12.62 -1.87 13.30
CA ILE A 570 12.30 -2.51 14.56
C ILE A 570 13.03 -3.85 14.52
N GLU A 571 13.93 -4.07 15.48
CA GLU A 571 14.62 -5.35 15.56
C GLU A 571 13.54 -6.45 15.67
N SER A 572 13.58 -7.42 14.76
CA SER A 572 12.58 -8.50 14.67
C SER A 572 12.35 -9.17 16.03
N ASP A 573 13.38 -9.24 16.86
CA ASP A 573 13.34 -9.85 18.19
C ASP A 573 12.53 -9.00 19.19
N GLN A 574 12.59 -7.66 19.10
CA GLN A 574 11.76 -6.77 19.92
C GLN A 574 10.30 -6.83 19.47
N LEU A 575 10.07 -6.85 18.16
CA LEU A 575 8.72 -7.00 17.61
C LEU A 575 8.13 -8.36 17.97
N GLU A 576 8.90 -9.43 17.83
CA GLU A 576 8.47 -10.78 18.16
C GLU A 576 8.29 -10.96 19.67
N ALA A 577 9.18 -10.41 20.51
CA ALA A 577 9.01 -10.41 21.96
C ALA A 577 7.78 -9.61 22.38
N THR A 578 7.51 -8.47 21.73
CA THR A 578 6.30 -7.68 21.97
C THR A 578 5.07 -8.44 21.50
N SER A 579 5.06 -8.95 20.28
CA SER A 579 3.99 -9.78 19.72
C SER A 579 3.71 -11.01 20.56
N ARG A 580 4.75 -11.67 21.10
CA ARG A 580 4.61 -12.75 22.08
C ARG A 580 4.11 -12.26 23.42
N LYS A 581 4.55 -11.10 23.95
CA LYS A 581 3.99 -10.51 25.18
C LYS A 581 2.51 -10.16 25.00
N ILE A 582 2.12 -9.66 23.83
CA ILE A 582 0.75 -9.37 23.43
C ILE A 582 -0.05 -10.68 23.31
N ALA A 583 0.49 -11.69 22.60
CA ALA A 583 -0.16 -12.99 22.42
C ALA A 583 -0.28 -13.75 23.75
N ILE A 584 0.78 -13.80 24.57
CA ILE A 584 0.78 -14.41 25.91
C ILE A 584 -0.18 -13.66 26.81
N ALA A 585 -0.21 -12.32 26.77
CA ALA A 585 -1.23 -11.56 27.48
C ALA A 585 -2.60 -12.06 27.04
N ILE A 586 -2.93 -11.99 25.75
CA ILE A 586 -4.21 -12.42 25.17
C ILE A 586 -4.58 -13.88 25.52
N THR A 587 -3.61 -14.80 25.62
CA THR A 587 -3.86 -16.26 25.73
C THR A 587 -3.72 -16.86 27.13
N THR A 588 -2.99 -16.28 28.10
CA THR A 588 -2.63 -16.98 29.36
C THR A 588 -3.55 -16.73 30.56
N LYS A 589 -4.85 -16.52 30.37
CA LYS A 589 -5.78 -16.35 31.50
C LYS A 589 -7.16 -17.01 31.32
N ASP A 590 -7.14 -18.26 30.86
CA ASP A 590 -8.20 -19.22 31.22
C ASP A 590 -7.97 -19.80 32.63
#